data_AF-A0A6P7JWC6-F1
#
_entry.id   AF-A0A6P7JWC6-F1
#
_cell.length_a   1.000
_cell.length_b   1.000
_cell.length_c   1.000
_cell.angle_alpha   90.00
_cell.angle_beta   90.00
_cell.angle_gamma   90.00
#
_symmetry.space_group_name_H-M   'P 1'
#
loop_
_entity.id
_entity.type
_entity.pdbx_description
1 polymer ?
#
loop_
_entity_poly.entity_id
_entity_poly.type
_entity_poly.pdbx_seq_one_letter_code
_entity_poly.pdbx_strand_id
1 'polypeptide(L)'
;MAFQSNVISSQPQVSVTQYTVSSGLSDWSSNVCDCCEDCGICLCATFIPCILACKVAQDHGDSCCLPFLPGAMIALRTSIRSRYNIGGSVCDDWVIMACLPLCGLCQMAREQKMRG
;
A
#
# COMPACT_ATOMS: atom_id res chain seq x y z
N MET A 1 11.54 51.31 36.18
CA MET A 1 12.20 50.69 34.99
C MET A 1 11.09 50.12 34.12
N ALA A 2 10.69 50.83 33.05
CA ALA A 2 9.65 50.35 32.14
C ALA A 2 10.28 49.43 31.10
N PHE A 3 9.76 48.21 30.97
CA PHE A 3 10.20 47.23 29.99
C PHE A 3 9.57 47.59 28.64
N GLN A 4 10.36 48.03 27.65
CA GLN A 4 9.86 48.23 26.29
C GLN A 4 9.89 46.89 25.54
N SER A 5 8.71 46.40 25.17
CA SER A 5 8.58 45.28 24.24
C SER A 5 8.81 45.76 22.81
N ASN A 6 10.00 45.52 22.27
CA ASN A 6 10.22 45.63 20.83
C ASN A 6 9.43 44.52 20.13
N VAL A 7 8.33 44.89 19.48
CA VAL A 7 7.53 43.97 18.65
C VAL A 7 8.21 43.84 17.30
N ILE A 8 8.76 42.66 16.99
CA ILE A 8 9.23 42.34 15.64
C ILE A 8 7.99 42.23 14.73
N SER A 9 7.76 43.26 13.92
CA SER A 9 6.58 43.38 13.04
C SER A 9 6.74 42.62 11.70
N SER A 10 7.98 42.33 11.28
CA SER A 10 8.26 41.74 9.97
C SER A 10 9.16 40.51 10.10
N GLN A 11 8.57 39.33 9.98
CA GLN A 11 9.30 38.09 9.69
C GLN A 11 9.45 37.93 8.17
N PRO A 12 10.58 37.40 7.67
CA PRO A 12 10.74 37.12 6.25
C PRO A 12 9.63 36.17 5.81
N GLN A 13 8.90 36.55 4.76
CA GLN A 13 7.86 35.67 4.21
C GLN A 13 8.53 34.44 3.63
N VAL A 14 8.13 33.26 4.13
CA VAL A 14 8.48 31.99 3.52
C VAL A 14 7.87 32.01 2.11
N SER A 15 8.72 32.14 1.10
CA SER A 15 8.32 31.88 -0.28
C SER A 15 8.00 30.39 -0.40
N VAL A 16 6.72 30.05 -0.23
CA VAL A 16 6.22 28.70 -0.46
C VAL A 16 6.29 28.46 -1.96
N THR A 17 7.40 27.89 -2.42
CA THR A 17 7.45 27.25 -3.73
C THR A 17 6.43 26.11 -3.67
N GLN A 18 5.25 26.30 -4.26
CA GLN A 18 4.30 25.20 -4.46
C GLN A 18 4.97 24.21 -5.41
N TYR A 19 5.59 23.19 -4.84
CA TYR A 19 5.94 22.00 -5.57
C TYR A 19 4.64 21.17 -5.66
N THR A 20 3.99 21.14 -6.82
CA THR A 20 3.07 20.04 -7.11
C THR A 20 3.95 18.80 -7.25
N VAL A 21 4.02 17.97 -6.20
CA VAL A 21 4.55 16.60 -6.32
C VAL A 21 3.55 15.83 -7.20
N SER A 22 3.68 15.96 -8.52
CA SER A 22 3.15 14.96 -9.43
C SER A 22 4.10 13.76 -9.41
N SER A 23 4.28 13.13 -8.25
CA SER A 23 4.59 11.71 -8.24
C SER A 23 3.37 11.08 -8.88
N GLY A 24 3.43 10.75 -10.17
CA GLY A 24 2.31 10.17 -10.89
C GLY A 24 1.82 8.97 -10.10
N LEU A 25 0.72 9.13 -9.36
CA LEU A 25 0.09 8.03 -8.66
C LEU A 25 -0.28 7.03 -9.73
N SER A 26 0.20 5.81 -9.58
CA SER A 26 -0.25 4.70 -10.42
C SER A 26 -1.50 4.08 -9.79
N ASP A 27 -2.29 3.40 -10.61
CA ASP A 27 -3.38 2.57 -10.13
C ASP A 27 -2.92 1.13 -9.98
N TRP A 28 -3.67 0.34 -9.21
CA TRP A 28 -3.54 -1.12 -9.25
C TRP A 28 -3.76 -1.60 -10.69
N SER A 29 -3.00 -2.61 -11.09
CA SER A 29 -3.09 -3.14 -12.45
C SER A 29 -4.35 -3.96 -12.73
N SER A 30 -5.07 -4.36 -11.68
CA SER A 30 -6.35 -5.08 -11.73
C SER A 30 -7.25 -4.62 -10.60
N ASN A 31 -8.57 -4.78 -10.73
CA ASN A 31 -9.47 -4.50 -9.61
C ASN A 31 -9.36 -5.58 -8.54
N VAL A 32 -9.84 -5.27 -7.34
CA VAL A 32 -9.87 -6.21 -6.21
C VAL A 32 -10.70 -7.44 -6.57
N CYS A 33 -11.88 -7.24 -7.15
CA CYS A 33 -12.83 -8.33 -7.46
C CYS A 33 -12.53 -9.10 -8.75
N ASP A 34 -11.47 -8.75 -9.48
CA ASP A 34 -11.03 -9.49 -10.67
C ASP A 34 -10.27 -10.78 -10.30
N CYS A 35 -10.58 -11.36 -9.14
CA CYS A 35 -9.96 -12.59 -8.62
C CYS A 35 -10.16 -13.78 -9.57
N CYS A 36 -11.24 -13.79 -10.37
CA CYS A 36 -11.57 -14.84 -11.35
C CYS A 36 -10.87 -14.70 -12.71
N GLU A 37 -10.15 -13.61 -13.01
CA GLU A 37 -9.42 -13.48 -14.28
C GLU A 37 -8.21 -14.43 -14.36
N ASP A 38 -7.61 -14.77 -13.21
CA ASP A 38 -6.58 -15.80 -13.12
C ASP A 38 -7.10 -16.95 -12.25
N CYS A 39 -7.73 -17.93 -12.88
CA CYS A 39 -8.29 -19.11 -12.21
C CYS A 39 -7.23 -19.85 -11.38
N GLY A 40 -5.95 -19.84 -11.77
CA GLY A 40 -4.88 -20.48 -10.99
C GLY A 40 -4.63 -19.77 -9.67
N ILE A 41 -4.56 -18.44 -9.69
CA ILE A 41 -4.40 -17.62 -8.48
C ILE A 41 -5.67 -17.68 -7.62
N CYS A 42 -6.85 -17.69 -8.24
CA CYS A 42 -8.15 -17.85 -7.57
C CYS A 42 -8.22 -19.17 -6.81
N LEU A 43 -7.91 -20.28 -7.46
CA LEU A 43 -7.90 -21.61 -6.86
C LEU A 43 -6.83 -21.71 -5.75
N CYS A 44 -5.63 -21.15 -5.96
CA CYS A 44 -4.62 -21.11 -4.90
C CYS A 44 -5.06 -20.27 -3.70
N ALA A 45 -5.72 -19.13 -3.90
CA ALA A 45 -6.26 -18.33 -2.82
C ALA A 45 -7.38 -19.07 -2.06
N THR A 46 -8.27 -19.78 -2.76
CA THR A 46 -9.38 -20.49 -2.12
C THR A 46 -8.95 -21.77 -1.41
N PHE A 47 -8.00 -22.52 -1.97
CA PHE A 47 -7.58 -23.81 -1.43
C PHE A 47 -6.33 -23.73 -0.56
N ILE A 48 -5.39 -22.82 -0.83
CA ILE A 48 -4.12 -22.69 -0.09
C ILE A 48 -3.65 -21.23 0.04
N PRO A 49 -4.39 -20.37 0.75
CA PRO A 49 -4.08 -18.95 0.87
C PRO A 49 -2.73 -18.68 1.54
N CYS A 50 -2.25 -19.56 2.42
CA CYS A 50 -0.97 -19.41 3.10
C CYS A 50 0.23 -19.50 2.13
N ILE A 51 0.20 -20.44 1.18
CA ILE A 51 1.28 -20.58 0.19
C ILE A 51 1.29 -19.37 -0.73
N LEU A 52 0.11 -18.91 -1.18
CA LEU A 52 0.02 -17.73 -2.02
C LEU A 52 0.53 -16.49 -1.27
N ALA A 53 0.14 -16.30 -0.01
CA ALA A 53 0.65 -15.20 0.80
C ALA A 53 2.16 -15.27 1.02
N CYS A 54 2.70 -16.47 1.24
CA CYS A 54 4.15 -16.68 1.29
C CYS A 54 4.85 -16.33 -0.02
N LYS A 55 4.23 -16.64 -1.16
CA LYS A 55 4.76 -16.27 -2.47
C LYS A 55 4.79 -14.75 -2.63
N VAL A 56 3.68 -14.08 -2.36
CA VAL A 56 3.62 -12.60 -2.41
C VAL A 56 4.63 -11.94 -1.48
N ALA A 57 4.80 -12.45 -0.25
CA ALA A 57 5.81 -11.94 0.67
C ALA A 57 7.22 -12.13 0.11
N GLN A 58 7.54 -13.31 -0.42
CA GLN A 58 8.85 -13.58 -1.03
C GLN A 58 9.11 -12.73 -2.27
N ASP A 59 8.10 -12.53 -3.12
CA ASP A 59 8.21 -11.67 -4.31
C ASP A 59 8.42 -10.20 -3.91
N HIS A 60 7.89 -9.79 -2.74
CA HIS A 60 8.16 -8.49 -2.14
C HIS A 60 9.55 -8.39 -1.47
N GLY A 61 10.25 -9.50 -1.30
CA GLY A 61 11.56 -9.57 -0.61
C GLY A 61 11.50 -9.92 0.87
N ASP A 62 10.33 -10.32 1.39
CA ASP A 62 10.10 -10.71 2.78
C ASP A 62 10.08 -12.24 2.98
N SER A 63 10.13 -12.66 4.26
CA SER A 63 10.05 -14.09 4.61
C SER A 63 8.63 -14.66 4.49
N CYS A 64 8.51 -15.94 4.18
CA CYS A 64 7.22 -16.68 4.22
C CYS A 64 6.58 -16.70 5.62
N CYS A 65 7.29 -16.34 6.68
CA CYS A 65 6.70 -16.21 8.02
C CYS A 65 5.82 -14.95 8.15
N LEU A 66 6.05 -13.92 7.31
CA LEU A 66 5.40 -12.62 7.43
C LEU A 66 3.85 -12.69 7.37
N PRO A 67 3.22 -13.43 6.42
CA PRO A 67 1.76 -13.55 6.35
C PRO A 67 1.07 -14.12 7.59
N PHE A 68 1.80 -14.86 8.43
CA PHE A 68 1.25 -15.47 9.64
C PHE A 68 1.15 -14.49 10.81
N LEU A 69 1.77 -13.32 10.71
CA LEU A 69 1.71 -12.29 11.74
C LEU A 69 0.40 -11.50 11.62
N PRO A 70 -0.27 -11.17 12.74
CA PRO A 70 -1.49 -10.38 12.72
C PRO A 70 -1.22 -8.99 12.13
N GLY A 71 -2.04 -8.57 11.17
CA GLY A 71 -1.91 -7.28 10.49
C GLY A 71 -0.82 -7.21 9.43
N ALA A 72 0.06 -8.20 9.32
CA ALA A 72 1.16 -8.19 8.37
C ALA A 72 0.69 -8.18 6.91
N MET A 73 -0.45 -8.81 6.61
CA MET A 73 -1.04 -8.79 5.27
C MET A 73 -1.50 -7.39 4.84
N ILE A 74 -2.00 -6.58 5.77
CA ILE A 74 -2.38 -5.18 5.51
C ILE A 74 -1.13 -4.32 5.33
N ALA A 75 -0.12 -4.56 6.19
CA ALA A 75 1.17 -3.90 6.08
C ALA A 75 1.86 -4.22 4.74
N LEU A 76 1.83 -5.48 4.31
CA LEU A 76 2.37 -5.94 3.03
C LEU A 76 1.62 -5.29 1.86
N ARG A 77 0.29 -5.22 1.91
CA ARG A 77 -0.48 -4.49 0.90
C ARG A 77 -0.07 -3.01 0.82
N THR A 78 0.10 -2.38 1.98
CA THR A 78 0.52 -0.99 2.10
C THR A 78 1.94 -0.78 1.58
N SER A 79 2.87 -1.70 1.87
CA SER A 79 4.25 -1.63 1.39
C SER A 79 4.33 -1.81 -0.12
N ILE A 80 3.54 -2.74 -0.70
CA ILE A 80 3.42 -2.93 -2.14
C ILE A 80 2.91 -1.65 -2.82
N ARG A 81 1.84 -1.06 -2.27
CA ARG A 81 1.28 0.20 -2.78
C ARG A 81 2.29 1.34 -2.70
N SER A 82 3.01 1.46 -1.59
CA SER A 82 4.09 2.44 -1.43
C SER A 82 5.22 2.22 -2.46
N ARG A 83 5.69 0.97 -2.62
CA ARG A 83 6.76 0.58 -3.55
C ARG A 83 6.46 1.00 -4.98
N TYR A 84 5.22 0.82 -5.41
CA TYR A 84 4.79 1.13 -6.77
C TYR A 84 4.14 2.50 -6.95
N ASN A 85 4.19 3.37 -5.91
CA ASN A 85 3.50 4.67 -5.90
C ASN A 85 2.03 4.57 -6.29
N ILE A 86 1.34 3.53 -5.81
CA ILE A 86 -0.08 3.32 -6.05
C ILE A 86 -0.89 4.21 -5.09
N GLY A 87 -1.96 4.83 -5.59
CA GLY A 87 -2.85 5.66 -4.78
C GLY A 87 -3.66 4.89 -3.73
N GLY A 88 -4.08 5.56 -2.67
CA GLY A 88 -4.98 5.01 -1.64
C GLY A 88 -4.50 5.22 -0.21
N SER A 89 -5.27 4.73 0.76
CA SER A 89 -4.97 4.83 2.18
C SER A 89 -4.79 3.47 2.85
N VAL A 90 -4.20 3.46 4.05
CA VAL A 90 -4.14 2.27 4.91
C VAL A 90 -5.54 1.80 5.30
N CYS A 91 -6.50 2.72 5.41
CA CYS A 91 -7.90 2.38 5.68
C CYS A 91 -8.51 1.59 4.53
N ASP A 92 -8.27 2.00 3.28
CA ASP A 92 -8.75 1.27 2.10
C ASP A 92 -8.17 -0.15 2.06
N ASP A 93 -6.87 -0.28 2.35
CA ASP A 93 -6.21 -1.58 2.42
C ASP A 93 -6.75 -2.46 3.54
N TRP A 94 -7.06 -1.88 4.71
CA TRP A 94 -7.69 -2.60 5.80
C TRP A 94 -9.07 -3.13 5.39
N VAL A 95 -9.90 -2.29 4.77
CA VAL A 95 -11.23 -2.70 4.30
C VAL A 95 -11.13 -3.84 3.29
N ILE A 96 -10.21 -3.75 2.34
CA ILE A 96 -10.00 -4.80 1.33
C ILE A 96 -9.56 -6.11 2.00
N MET A 97 -8.58 -6.05 2.90
CA MET A 97 -8.07 -7.27 3.56
C MET A 97 -9.03 -7.82 4.62
N ALA A 98 -9.94 -7.02 5.17
CA ALA A 98 -10.95 -7.48 6.13
C ALA A 98 -12.20 -8.04 5.45
N CYS A 99 -12.72 -7.38 4.41
CA CYS A 99 -13.94 -7.78 3.72
C CYS A 99 -13.69 -8.82 2.63
N LEU A 100 -12.55 -8.74 1.94
CA LEU A 100 -12.23 -9.54 0.75
C LEU A 100 -10.76 -10.02 0.78
N PRO A 101 -10.30 -10.72 1.84
CA PRO A 101 -8.89 -11.09 2.02
C PRO A 101 -8.31 -11.89 0.84
N LEU A 102 -9.09 -12.82 0.27
CA LEU A 102 -8.66 -13.65 -0.84
C LEU A 102 -8.45 -12.84 -2.11
N CYS A 103 -9.40 -11.97 -2.44
CA CYS A 103 -9.34 -11.13 -3.62
C CYS A 103 -8.26 -10.04 -3.48
N GLY A 104 -8.10 -9.47 -2.29
CA GLY A 104 -6.97 -8.61 -1.97
C GLY A 104 -5.63 -9.32 -2.15
N LEU A 105 -5.53 -10.59 -1.73
CA LEU A 105 -4.33 -11.41 -1.93
C LEU A 105 -4.06 -11.73 -3.41
N CYS A 106 -5.09 -12.11 -4.18
CA CYS A 106 -4.96 -12.33 -5.62
C CYS A 106 -4.47 -11.06 -6.33
N GLN A 107 -5.03 -9.89 -5.97
CA GLN A 107 -4.63 -8.61 -6.53
C GLN A 107 -3.16 -8.32 -6.23
N MET A 108 -2.70 -8.51 -4.99
CA MET A 108 -1.29 -8.32 -4.63
C MET A 108 -0.37 -9.29 -5.39
N ALA A 109 -0.77 -10.55 -5.54
CA ALA A 109 0.01 -11.56 -6.28
C ALA A 109 0.16 -11.22 -7.76
N ARG A 110 -0.92 -10.76 -8.41
CA ARG A 110 -0.88 -10.29 -9.80
C ARG A 110 -0.01 -9.04 -9.94
N GLU A 111 -0.12 -8.11 -8.99
CA GLU A 111 0.67 -6.88 -9.00
C GLU A 111 2.16 -7.20 -8.90
N GLN A 112 2.57 -8.08 -7.98
CA GLN A 112 3.95 -8.55 -7.87
C GLN A 112 4.39 -9.28 -9.14
N LYS A 113 3.55 -10.11 -9.75
CA LYS A 113 3.88 -10.81 -11.00
C LYS A 113 4.05 -9.88 -12.21
N MET A 114 3.30 -8.77 -12.26
CA MET A 114 3.36 -7.82 -13.38
C MET A 114 4.44 -6.76 -13.22
N ARG A 115 4.82 -6.40 -11.99
CA ARG A 115 5.76 -5.30 -11.70
C ARG A 115 7.02 -5.71 -10.93
N GLY A 116 7.10 -6.96 -10.45
CA GLY A 116 8.27 -7.54 -9.78
C GLY A 116 9.14 -8.31 -10.76
#